data_AF-A0A2T1E2H3-F1
#
_entry.id   AF-A0A2T1E2H3-F1
#
_cell.length_a   1.000
_cell.length_b   1.000
_cell.length_c   1.000
_cell.angle_alpha   90.00
_cell.angle_beta   90.00
_cell.angle_gamma   90.00
#
_symmetry.space_group_name_H-M   'P 1'
#
loop_
_entity.id
_entity.type
_entity.pdbx_description
1 polymer ?
#
loop_
_entity_poly.entity_id
_entity_poly.type
_entity_poly.pdbx_seq_one_letter_code
_entity_poly.pdbx_strand_id
1 'polypeptide(L)'
;METKDPRFLVDHQSVASLVTQLHDYFENSHSHYEIERSTLMSKLHAAEGVVEQELLQEIRKVETEISLFGVLSDSLSIADRILHTRTVMTELGLDNPVYRMHYDQDTKKAS
;
A
#
# COMPACT_ATOMS: atom_id res chain seq x y z
N MET A 1 32.54 -19.76 -0.18
CA MET A 1 31.23 -19.44 0.41
C MET A 1 30.19 -19.73 -0.64
N GLU A 2 29.36 -20.77 -0.45
CA GLU A 2 28.19 -20.95 -1.31
C GLU A 2 27.20 -19.83 -1.00
N THR A 3 26.95 -18.97 -1.97
CA THR A 3 25.88 -18.00 -1.92
C THR A 3 24.56 -18.77 -1.96
N LYS A 4 23.81 -18.75 -0.85
CA LYS A 4 22.44 -19.26 -0.85
C LYS A 4 21.61 -18.42 -1.81
N ASP A 5 20.85 -19.08 -2.67
CA ASP A 5 19.88 -18.39 -3.51
C ASP A 5 18.97 -17.52 -2.64
N PRO A 6 18.70 -16.27 -3.05
CA PRO A 6 17.75 -15.41 -2.33
C PRO A 6 16.38 -16.09 -2.32
N ARG A 7 15.87 -16.40 -1.12
CA ARG A 7 14.55 -16.99 -0.93
C ARG A 7 13.64 -15.98 -0.27
N PHE A 8 12.44 -15.82 -0.82
CA PHE A 8 11.37 -15.12 -0.15
C PHE A 8 10.85 -15.99 1.00
N LEU A 9 10.87 -15.45 2.22
CA LEU A 9 10.68 -16.20 3.47
C LEU A 9 9.22 -16.51 3.82
N VAL A 10 8.27 -16.02 3.02
CA VAL A 10 6.85 -16.25 3.24
C VAL A 10 6.38 -17.38 2.34
N ASP A 11 6.18 -18.55 2.94
CA ASP A 11 5.67 -19.73 2.24
C ASP A 11 4.32 -19.40 1.55
N HIS A 12 4.19 -19.82 0.29
CA HIS A 12 2.98 -19.68 -0.53
C HIS A 12 2.53 -18.24 -0.88
N GLN A 13 3.36 -17.21 -0.66
CA GLN A 13 3.08 -15.86 -1.16
C GLN A 13 4.04 -15.45 -2.28
N SER A 14 3.48 -14.87 -3.35
CA SER A 14 4.27 -14.19 -4.38
C SER A 14 4.73 -12.84 -3.85
N VAL A 15 6.01 -12.49 -4.08
CA VAL A 15 6.56 -11.15 -3.76
C VAL A 15 5.72 -10.05 -4.41
N ALA A 16 5.34 -10.25 -5.67
CA ALA A 16 4.49 -9.31 -6.40
C ALA A 16 3.13 -9.15 -5.71
N SER A 17 2.48 -10.27 -5.34
CA SER A 17 1.19 -10.23 -4.65
C SER A 17 1.26 -9.53 -3.28
N LEU A 18 2.34 -9.74 -2.52
CA LEU A 18 2.52 -9.03 -1.25
C LEU A 18 2.70 -7.52 -1.48
N VAL A 19 3.49 -7.13 -2.47
CA VAL A 19 3.72 -5.71 -2.79
C VAL A 19 2.42 -5.03 -3.24
N THR A 20 1.61 -5.69 -4.08
CA THR A 20 0.28 -5.19 -4.46
C THR A 20 -0.62 -5.02 -3.24
N GLN A 21 -0.71 -6.02 -2.36
CA GLN A 21 -1.55 -5.94 -1.16
C GLN A 21 -1.11 -4.82 -0.20
N LEU A 22 0.20 -4.62 -0.05
CA LEU A 22 0.74 -3.53 0.76
C LEU A 22 0.46 -2.17 0.12
N HIS A 23 0.64 -2.05 -1.20
CA HIS A 23 0.28 -0.84 -1.95
C HIS A 23 -1.18 -0.46 -1.68
N ASP A 24 -2.11 -1.39 -1.91
CA ASP A 24 -3.54 -1.17 -1.70
C ASP A 24 -3.86 -0.80 -0.25
N TYR A 25 -3.22 -1.45 0.73
CA TYR A 25 -3.38 -1.12 2.15
C TYR A 25 -2.97 0.33 2.45
N PHE A 26 -1.81 0.78 1.97
CA PHE A 26 -1.32 2.12 2.24
C PHE A 26 -2.07 3.19 1.44
N GLU A 27 -2.51 2.90 0.21
CA GLU A 27 -3.38 3.78 -0.58
C GLU A 27 -4.73 4.01 0.11
N ASN A 28 -5.34 2.94 0.63
CA ASN A 28 -6.58 3.01 1.40
C ASN A 28 -6.39 3.78 2.71
N SER A 29 -5.26 3.56 3.40
CA SER A 29 -4.92 4.27 4.64
C SER A 29 -4.72 5.76 4.37
N HIS A 30 -3.99 6.12 3.32
CA HIS A 30 -3.82 7.52 2.88
C HIS A 30 -5.18 8.18 2.63
N SER A 31 -6.05 7.53 1.84
CA SER A 31 -7.39 8.01 1.53
C SER A 31 -8.26 8.19 2.77
N HIS A 32 -8.18 7.26 3.73
CA HIS A 32 -8.87 7.35 5.01
C HIS A 32 -8.48 8.63 5.78
N TYR A 33 -7.19 8.90 5.90
CA TYR A 33 -6.71 10.07 6.62
C TYR A 33 -7.02 11.39 5.89
N GLU A 34 -7.08 11.40 4.55
CA GLU A 34 -7.55 12.58 3.81
C GLU A 34 -9.02 12.93 4.11
N ILE A 35 -9.87 11.92 4.27
CA ILE A 35 -11.27 12.08 4.68
C ILE A 35 -11.33 12.59 6.13
N GLU A 36 -10.52 12.03 7.03
CA GLU A 36 -10.42 12.47 8.41
C GLU A 36 -9.98 13.94 8.51
N ARG A 37 -8.93 14.34 7.77
CA ARG A 37 -8.47 15.73 7.67
C ARG A 37 -9.61 16.66 7.23
N SER A 38 -10.35 16.27 6.20
CA SER A 38 -11.47 17.05 5.67
C SER A 38 -12.58 17.23 6.73
N THR A 39 -12.83 16.17 7.51
CA THR A 39 -13.80 16.19 8.63
C THR A 39 -13.33 17.12 9.75
N LEU A 40 -12.05 17.06 10.13
CA LEU A 40 -11.47 17.93 11.16
C LEU A 40 -11.48 19.40 10.73
N MET A 41 -11.14 19.68 9.47
CA MET A 41 -11.21 21.04 8.90
C MET A 41 -12.63 21.60 8.94
N SER A 42 -13.63 20.77 8.65
CA SER A 42 -15.04 21.17 8.73
C SER A 42 -15.45 21.52 10.16
N LYS A 43 -14.95 20.78 11.17
CA LYS A 43 -15.18 21.09 12.59
C LYS A 43 -14.46 22.37 13.02
N LEU A 44 -13.25 22.61 12.51
CA LEU A 44 -12.44 23.78 12.84
C LEU A 44 -13.14 25.09 12.45
N HIS A 45 -13.88 25.12 11.33
CA HIS A 45 -14.61 26.30 10.88
C HIS A 45 -15.67 26.82 11.87
N ALA A 46 -16.15 25.98 12.79
CA ALA A 46 -17.15 26.34 13.79
C ALA A 46 -16.58 26.40 15.22
N ALA A 47 -15.27 26.19 15.39
CA ALA A 47 -14.62 26.11 16.69
C ALA A 47 -13.97 27.43 17.08
N GLU A 48 -13.98 27.76 18.37
CA GLU A 48 -13.31 28.93 18.93
C GLU A 48 -12.55 28.55 20.22
N GLY A 49 -11.45 29.24 20.49
CA GLY A 49 -10.72 29.13 21.75
C GLY A 49 -9.99 27.80 21.92
N VAL A 50 -10.21 27.11 23.05
CA VAL A 50 -9.47 25.88 23.40
C VAL A 50 -9.74 24.76 22.38
N VAL A 51 -10.98 24.64 21.91
CA VAL A 51 -11.39 23.60 20.94
C VAL A 51 -10.71 23.80 19.59
N GLU A 52 -10.52 25.05 19.18
CA GLU A 52 -9.78 25.39 17.95
C GLU A 52 -8.33 24.90 18.02
N GLN A 53 -7.65 25.12 19.16
CA GLN A 53 -6.26 24.68 19.35
C GLN A 53 -6.13 23.15 19.36
N GLU A 54 -7.08 22.45 19.99
CA GLU A 54 -7.11 20.98 20.00
C GLU A 54 -7.30 20.42 18.59
N LEU A 55 -8.26 20.96 17.82
CA LEU A 55 -8.49 20.55 16.42
C LEU A 55 -7.26 20.82 15.55
N LEU A 56 -6.57 21.95 15.71
CA LEU A 56 -5.33 22.24 15.00
C LEU A 56 -4.20 21.26 15.36
N GLN A 57 -4.16 20.74 16.59
CA GLN A 57 -3.21 19.69 16.96
C GLN A 57 -3.57 18.34 16.34
N GLU A 58 -4.85 17.97 16.33
CA GLU A 58 -5.32 16.73 15.68
C GLU A 58 -5.07 16.74 14.17
N ILE A 59 -5.38 17.86 13.50
CA ILE A 59 -5.10 18.06 12.08
C ILE A 59 -3.62 17.83 11.77
N ARG A 60 -2.70 18.39 12.55
CA ARG A 60 -1.25 18.20 12.33
C ARG A 60 -0.81 16.75 12.47
N LYS A 61 -1.42 15.99 13.39
CA LYS A 61 -1.15 14.55 13.52
C LYS A 61 -1.63 13.82 12.27
N VAL A 62 -2.86 14.08 11.83
CA VAL A 62 -3.42 13.47 10.62
C VAL A 62 -2.58 13.82 9.37
N GLU A 63 -2.12 15.06 9.23
CA GLU A 63 -1.24 15.47 8.13
C GLU A 63 0.10 14.71 8.11
N THR A 64 0.61 14.35 9.29
CA THR A 64 1.82 13.52 9.42
C THR A 64 1.55 12.09 8.92
N GLU A 65 0.41 11.50 9.30
CA GLU A 65 0.00 10.18 8.82
C GLU A 65 -0.24 10.17 7.31
N ILE A 66 -0.92 11.19 6.76
CA ILE A 66 -1.11 11.37 5.31
C ILE A 66 0.24 11.37 4.60
N SER A 67 1.21 12.17 5.06
CA SER A 67 2.53 12.22 4.44
C SER A 67 3.24 10.86 4.48
N LEU A 68 3.18 10.17 5.61
CA LEU A 68 3.79 8.85 5.77
C LEU A 68 3.17 7.81 4.82
N PHE A 69 1.84 7.69 4.83
CA PHE A 69 1.14 6.71 4.01
C PHE A 69 1.21 7.03 2.52
N GLY A 70 1.24 8.31 2.14
CA GLY A 70 1.47 8.73 0.76
C GLY A 70 2.83 8.26 0.23
N VAL A 71 3.91 8.49 0.99
CA VAL A 71 5.26 8.04 0.61
C VAL A 71 5.35 6.52 0.51
N LEU A 72 4.73 5.79 1.44
CA LEU A 72 4.70 4.33 1.42
C LEU A 72 3.92 3.79 0.21
N SER A 73 2.75 4.36 -0.07
CA SER A 73 1.93 4.04 -1.23
C SER A 73 2.69 4.29 -2.53
N ASP A 74 3.26 5.48 -2.72
CA ASP A 74 4.01 5.82 -3.93
C ASP A 74 5.21 4.88 -4.16
N SER A 75 5.94 4.57 -3.10
CA SER A 75 7.09 3.67 -3.16
C SER A 75 6.68 2.26 -3.59
N LEU A 76 5.56 1.76 -3.06
CA LEU A 76 5.04 0.44 -3.40
C LEU A 76 4.38 0.42 -4.77
N SER A 77 3.78 1.52 -5.23
CA SER A 77 3.29 1.66 -6.61
C SER A 77 4.43 1.50 -7.61
N ILE A 78 5.59 2.11 -7.34
CA ILE A 78 6.79 1.95 -8.16
C ILE A 78 7.28 0.50 -8.11
N ALA A 79 7.37 -0.09 -6.93
CA ALA A 79 7.81 -1.49 -6.76
C ALA A 79 6.87 -2.46 -7.49
N ASP A 80 5.56 -2.27 -7.37
CA ASP A 80 4.53 -3.06 -8.03
C ASP A 80 4.69 -3.01 -9.55
N ARG A 81 4.85 -1.81 -10.13
CA ARG A 81 5.10 -1.62 -11.57
C ARG A 81 6.37 -2.33 -12.03
N ILE A 82 7.44 -2.29 -11.23
CA ILE A 82 8.70 -2.99 -11.54
C ILE A 82 8.48 -4.51 -11.51
N LEU A 83 7.85 -5.04 -10.46
CA LEU A 83 7.63 -6.47 -10.29
C LEU A 83 6.72 -7.06 -11.37
N HIS A 84 5.80 -6.27 -11.91
CA HIS A 84 4.94 -6.64 -13.04
C HIS A 84 5.59 -6.41 -14.43
N THR A 85 6.82 -5.90 -14.52
CA THR A 85 7.53 -5.89 -15.80
C THR A 85 7.95 -7.29 -16.21
N ARG A 86 7.73 -7.61 -17.49
CA ARG A 86 8.00 -8.94 -18.07
C ARG A 86 9.41 -9.46 -17.77
N THR A 87 10.42 -8.59 -17.85
CA THR A 87 11.82 -8.95 -17.55
C THR A 87 11.97 -9.41 -16.10
N VAL A 88 11.41 -8.67 -15.14
CA VAL A 88 11.49 -9.01 -13.72
C VAL A 88 10.68 -10.26 -13.41
N MET A 89 9.50 -10.43 -14.02
CA MET A 89 8.71 -11.65 -13.89
C MET A 89 9.43 -12.90 -14.37
N THR A 90 10.16 -12.80 -15.49
CA THR A 90 10.96 -13.90 -16.04
C THR A 90 12.17 -14.22 -15.16
N GLU A 91 12.91 -13.21 -14.70
CA GLU A 91 14.12 -13.40 -13.88
C GLU A 91 13.82 -13.86 -12.45
N LEU A 92 12.72 -13.39 -11.85
CA LEU A 92 12.28 -13.82 -10.52
C LEU A 92 11.51 -15.16 -10.54
N GLY A 93 11.33 -15.77 -11.71
CA GLY A 93 10.61 -17.02 -11.85
C GLY A 93 9.12 -16.92 -11.47
N LEU A 94 8.50 -15.74 -11.57
CA LEU A 94 7.06 -15.55 -11.33
C LEU A 94 6.20 -16.22 -12.43
N ASP A 95 6.81 -16.58 -13.56
CA ASP A 95 6.23 -17.46 -14.59
C ASP A 95 6.29 -18.96 -14.23
N ASN A 96 6.90 -19.34 -13.10
CA ASN A 96 6.91 -20.72 -12.63
C ASN A 96 5.48 -21.15 -12.23
N PRO A 97 5.00 -22.34 -12.65
CA PRO A 97 3.66 -22.85 -12.35
C PRO A 97 3.29 -22.86 -10.86
N VAL A 98 4.26 -22.81 -9.94
CA VAL A 98 4.01 -22.63 -8.49
C VAL A 98 3.42 -21.24 -8.16
N TYR A 99 3.77 -20.19 -8.93
CA TYR A 99 3.30 -18.82 -8.72
C TYR A 99 2.06 -18.47 -9.57
N ARG A 100 1.77 -19.23 -10.64
CA ARG A 100 0.54 -19.06 -11.45
C ARG A 100 -0.76 -19.47 -10.74
N MET A 101 -0.69 -20.25 -9.65
CA MET A 101 -1.89 -20.81 -9.01
C MET A 101 -2.92 -19.79 -8.52
N HIS A 102 -2.55 -18.50 -8.38
CA HIS A 102 -3.48 -17.46 -7.93
C HIS A 102 -3.98 -16.51 -9.03
N TYR A 103 -3.35 -16.47 -10.21
CA TYR A 103 -3.81 -15.57 -11.29
C TYR A 103 -5.05 -16.13 -12.03
N ASP A 104 -5.25 -17.45 -12.05
CA ASP A 104 -6.38 -18.11 -12.71
C ASP A 104 -7.65 -18.23 -11.83
N GLN A 105 -7.61 -17.78 -10.57
CA GLN A 105 -8.78 -17.87 -9.69
C GLN A 105 -9.76 -16.70 -9.82
N ASP A 106 -9.31 -15.53 -10.30
CA ASP A 106 -10.21 -14.37 -10.51
C ASP A 106 -10.88 -14.36 -11.89
N THR A 107 -10.30 -15.05 -12.88
CA THR A 107 -10.92 -15.17 -14.22
C THR A 107 -12.02 -16.23 -14.29
N LYS A 108 -12.14 -17.10 -13.28
CA LYS A 108 -13.19 -18.14 -13.22
C LYS A 108 -14.44 -17.79 -12.42
N LYS A 109 -14.50 -16.61 -11.79
CA LYS A 109 -15.71 -16.12 -11.10
C LYS A 109 -16.58 -15.18 -11.94
N ALA A 110 -16.18 -14.91 -13.19
CA ALA A 110 -16.90 -14.03 -14.12
C ALA A 110 -17.33 -14.73 -15.43
N SER A 111 -17.62 -16.03 -15.40
CA SER A 111 -18.27 -16.77 -16.50
C SER A 111 -19.37 -17.68 -15.99
#